data_AF-A0A353K2Q4-F1
#
_entry.id   AF-A0A353K2Q4-F1
#
_cell.length_a   1.000
_cell.length_b   1.000
_cell.length_c   1.000
_cell.angle_alpha   90.00
_cell.angle_beta   90.00
_cell.angle_gamma   90.00
#
_symmetry.space_group_name_H-M   'P 1'
#
loop_
_entity.id
_entity.type
_entity.pdbx_description
1 polymer ?
#
loop_
_entity_poly.entity_id
_entity_poly.type
_entity_poly.pdbx_seq_one_letter_code
_entity_poly.pdbx_strand_id
1 'polypeptide(L)' 'MAITAAIPHDKGIDNTLSLSQDGYIFIKKRVDKYQSNLFETCLLGQKVICISGEEAAKIFYDEQYFKRNGA' A
#
# COMPACT_ATOMS: atom_id res chain seq x y z
N MET A 1 -12.20 14.06 -11.45
CA MET A 1 -12.80 12.76 -11.84
C MET A 1 -12.66 11.83 -10.65
N ALA A 2 -13.76 11.45 -10.00
CA ALA A 2 -13.71 10.48 -8.92
C ALA A 2 -13.56 9.08 -9.54
N ILE A 3 -12.43 8.43 -9.29
CA ILE A 3 -12.29 7.01 -9.62
C ILE A 3 -13.04 6.25 -8.53
N THR A 4 -14.29 5.88 -8.81
CA THR A 4 -15.13 5.02 -7.96
C THR A 4 -14.73 3.54 -8.06
N ALA A 5 -13.45 3.24 -8.33
CA ALA A 5 -12.95 1.87 -8.31
C ALA A 5 -12.62 1.53 -6.86
N ALA A 6 -13.22 0.46 -6.34
CA ALA A 6 -12.92 -0.01 -5.01
C ALA A 6 -11.43 -0.35 -4.89
N ILE A 7 -10.76 0.18 -3.88
CA ILE A 7 -9.37 -0.14 -3.58
C ILE A 7 -9.28 -1.65 -3.28
N PRO A 8 -8.42 -2.42 -3.98
CA PRO A 8 -8.24 -3.83 -3.67
C PRO A 8 -7.81 -4.00 -2.22
N HIS A 9 -8.52 -4.87 -1.49
CA HIS A 9 -8.17 -5.23 -0.12
C HIS A 9 -7.43 -6.56 -0.12
N ASP A 10 -6.23 -6.59 0.46
CA ASP A 10 -5.48 -7.83 0.62
C ASP A 10 -6.18 -8.74 1.63
N LYS A 11 -6.21 -10.05 1.33
CA LYS A 11 -6.94 -10.99 2.18
C LYS A 11 -6.11 -11.26 3.44
N GLY A 12 -6.79 -11.52 4.55
CA GLY A 12 -6.15 -11.82 5.85
C GLY A 12 -6.50 -10.78 6.92
N ILE A 13 -6.40 -11.19 8.18
CA ILE A 13 -6.63 -10.30 9.34
C ILE A 13 -5.43 -9.36 9.51
N ASP A 14 -4.23 -9.90 9.36
CA ASP A 14 -2.95 -9.19 9.40
C ASP A 14 -1.95 -9.92 8.52
N ASN A 15 -1.24 -9.19 7.67
CA ASN A 15 -0.32 -9.70 6.66
C ASN A 15 1.16 -9.50 7.01
N THR A 16 1.48 -9.21 8.28
CA THR A 16 2.85 -8.99 8.76
C THR A 16 3.74 -10.21 8.53
N LEU A 17 3.21 -11.42 8.74
CA LEU A 17 3.98 -12.64 8.49
C LEU A 17 4.33 -12.78 7.00
N SER A 18 3.37 -12.47 6.11
CA SER A 18 3.63 -12.46 4.68
C SER A 18 4.63 -11.37 4.28
N LEU A 19 4.59 -10.20 4.92
CA LEU A 19 5.62 -9.16 4.75
C LEU A 19 7.01 -9.68 5.14
N SER A 20 7.12 -10.36 6.28
CA SER A 20 8.39 -10.92 6.74
C SER A 20 8.91 -12.03 5.82
N GLN A 21 8.02 -12.83 5.23
CA GLN A 21 8.39 -13.93 4.33
C GLN A 21 8.76 -13.43 2.93
N ASP A 22 7.99 -12.48 2.39
CA ASP A 22 8.22 -11.93 1.05
C ASP A 22 9.35 -10.89 1.04
N GLY A 23 9.58 -10.19 2.15
CA GLY A 23 10.56 -9.11 2.23
C GLY A 23 10.30 -8.03 1.17
N TYR A 24 11.36 -7.62 0.45
CA TYR A 24 11.31 -6.54 -0.53
C TYR A 24 10.28 -6.74 -1.66
N ILE A 25 9.90 -7.98 -1.99
CA ILE A 25 8.95 -8.25 -3.07
C ILE A 25 7.48 -8.27 -2.61
N PHE A 26 7.20 -8.03 -1.33
CA PHE A 26 5.85 -8.03 -0.76
C PHE A 26 4.87 -7.14 -1.53
N ILE A 27 5.25 -5.87 -1.73
CA ILE A 27 4.42 -4.87 -2.43
C ILE A 27 4.29 -5.26 -3.91
N LYS A 28 5.41 -5.61 -4.57
CA LYS A 28 5.43 -5.98 -5.99
C LYS A 28 4.48 -7.14 -6.30
N LYS A 29 4.54 -8.22 -5.51
CA LYS A 29 3.64 -9.38 -5.68
C LYS A 29 2.16 -8.99 -5.66
N ARG A 30 1.79 -8.01 -4.82
CA ARG A 30 0.39 -7.56 -4.66
C ARG A 30 -0.04 -6.61 -5.75
N VAL A 31 0.84 -5.69 -6.16
CA VAL A 31 0.62 -4.85 -7.34
C VAL A 31 0.38 -5.72 -8.58
N ASP A 32 1.23 -6.74 -8.79
CA ASP A 32 1.10 -7.69 -9.89
C ASP A 32 -0.19 -8.54 -9.75
N LYS A 33 -0.54 -8.99 -8.55
CA LYS A 33 -1.76 -9.78 -8.30
C LYS A 33 -3.05 -8.98 -8.54
N TYR A 34 -3.09 -7.73 -8.11
CA TYR A 34 -4.28 -6.88 -8.16
C TYR A 34 -4.38 -6.04 -9.42
N GLN A 35 -3.33 -6.04 -10.26
CA GLN A 35 -3.25 -5.18 -11.45
C GLN A 35 -3.54 -3.71 -11.09
N SER A 36 -3.01 -3.28 -9.94
CA SER A 36 -3.27 -1.97 -9.35
C SER A 36 -2.01 -1.47 -8.66
N ASN A 37 -1.70 -0.18 -8.85
CA ASN A 37 -0.59 0.50 -8.19
C ASN A 37 -0.84 0.80 -6.71
N LEU A 38 -2.03 0.47 -6.20
CA LEU A 38 -2.39 0.65 -4.81
C LEU A 38 -3.27 -0.50 -4.30
N PHE A 39 -3.12 -0.85 -3.03
CA PHE A 39 -3.97 -1.79 -2.32
C PHE A 39 -3.97 -1.48 -0.81
N GLU A 40 -5.02 -1.92 -0.14
CA GLU A 40 -5.15 -1.84 1.33
C GLU A 40 -4.79 -3.18 1.97
N THR A 41 -4.14 -3.16 3.13
CA THR A 41 -3.85 -4.35 3.93
C THR A 41 -3.73 -3.99 5.41
N CYS A 42 -3.60 -4.99 6.28
CA CYS A 42 -3.27 -4.79 7.68
C CYS A 42 -1.83 -5.27 7.93
N LEU A 43 -0.99 -4.40 8.51
CA LEU A 43 0.40 -4.69 8.87
C LEU A 43 0.67 -4.14 10.27
N LEU A 44 1.33 -4.93 11.11
CA LEU A 44 1.67 -4.60 12.49
C LEU A 44 0.43 -4.15 13.30
N GLY A 45 -0.73 -4.76 13.05
CA GLY A 45 -2.00 -4.40 13.67
C GLY A 45 -2.61 -3.09 13.18
N GLN A 46 -2.07 -2.49 12.11
CA GLN A 46 -2.53 -1.24 11.55
C GLN A 46 -3.05 -1.42 10.12
N LYS A 47 -4.20 -0.82 9.83
CA LYS A 47 -4.67 -0.67 8.46
C LYS A 47 -3.75 0.30 7.72
N VAL A 48 -3.19 -0.16 6.60
CA VAL A 48 -2.24 0.60 5.79
C VAL A 48 -2.61 0.52 4.31
N ILE A 49 -2.28 1.59 3.58
CA ILE A 49 -2.38 1.62 2.12
C ILE A 49 -0.97 1.52 1.57
N CYS A 50 -0.73 0.49 0.77
CA CYS A 50 0.51 0.34 0.02
C CYS A 50 0.33 0.93 -1.37
N ILE A 51 1.26 1.78 -1.79
CA ILE A 51 1.26 2.44 -3.10
C ILE A 51 2.62 2.22 -3.80
N SER A 52 2.61 2.18 -5.13
CA SER A 52 3.78 1.93 -5.95
C SER A 52 3.73 2.73 -7.26
N GLY A 53 4.90 3.05 -7.82
CA GLY A 53 5.04 3.80 -9.07
C GLY A 53 5.38 5.27 -8.88
N GLU A 54 5.69 5.94 -9.99
CA GLU A 54 6.17 7.32 -10.00
C GLU A 54 5.14 8.31 -9.42
N GLU A 55 3.89 8.22 -9.87
CA GLU A 55 2.80 9.09 -9.40
C GLU A 55 2.50 8.89 -7.91
N ALA A 56 2.60 7.65 -7.42
CA ALA A 56 2.46 7.35 -6.01
C ALA A 56 3.58 7.98 -5.17
N ALA A 57 4.82 7.98 -5.67
CA ALA A 57 5.94 8.61 -5.00
C ALA A 57 5.77 10.14 -4.93
N LYS A 58 5.31 10.79 -6.01
CA LYS A 58 5.02 12.24 -6.03
C LYS A 58 4.01 12.61 -4.94
N ILE A 59 2.93 11.84 -4.82
CA ILE A 59 1.90 12.06 -3.79
C ILE A 59 2.43 11.76 -2.38
N PHE A 60 3.23 10.69 -2.20
CA PHE A 60 3.78 10.31 -0.89
C PHE A 60 4.67 11.41 -0.27
N TYR A 61 5.40 12.14 -1.11
CA TYR A 61 6.26 13.25 -0.69
C TYR A 61 5.55 14.61 -0.65
N ASP A 62 4.28 14.68 -1.06
CA ASP A 62 3.50 15.91 -1.01
C ASP A 62 2.96 16.15 0.42
N GLU A 63 3.50 17.16 1.08
CA GLU A 63 3.16 17.54 2.46
C GLU A 63 1.71 18.02 2.62
N GLN A 64 1.03 18.37 1.53
CA GLN A 64 -0.40 18.67 1.55
C GLN A 64 -1.24 17.42 1.91
N TYR A 65 -0.77 16.23 1.51
CA TYR A 65 -1.50 14.97 1.66
C TYR A 65 -0.90 14.04 2.71
N PHE A 66 0.43 14.07 2.90
CA PHE A 66 1.14 13.19 3.81
C PHE A 66 1.91 13.97 4.88
N LYS A 67 1.85 13.49 6.12
CA LYS A 67 2.70 13.97 7.21
C LYS A 67 3.65 12.86 7.63
N ARG A 68 4.95 13.16 7.64
CA ARG A 68 5.96 12.25 8.21
C ARG A 68 5.93 12.36 9.72
N ASN A 69 5.59 11.27 10.40
CA ASN A 69 5.61 11.24 11.86
C ASN A 69 7.07 11.18 12.37
N GLY A 70 7.42 12.06 13.31
CA GLY A 70 8.76 12.11 13.92
C GLY A 70 9.86 12.78 13.06
N ALA A 71 9.47 13.50 11.99
CA ALA A 71 10.37 14.38 11.23
C ALA A 71 10.00 15.86 11.47
#